data_AF-A0A1Q3T8R3-F1
#
_entry.id   AF-A0A1Q3T8R3-F1
#
_cell.length_a   1.000
_cell.length_b   1.000
_cell.length_c   1.000
_cell.angle_alpha   90.00
_cell.angle_beta   90.00
_cell.angle_gamma   90.00
#
_symmetry.space_group_name_H-M   'P 1'
#
loop_
_entity.id
_entity.type
_entity.pdbx_description
1 polymer ?
#
loop_
_entity_poly.entity_id
_entity_poly.type
_entity_poly.pdbx_seq_one_letter_code
_entity_poly.pdbx_strand_id
1 'polypeptide(L)'
;MTVTEREGLFGCRRVVVKVGSSSISGEHAWRIDAIVAAIAAAHERGTEVVLVSSGAIATALPLLKLDGRPDDLATQQASAAVGQNVLMWRYQTSLDRFGILAGQVLLTAGDLENATHRSNARRAMERLLGLRILPIVNENDTVATHEIRFGDNDRLAALVAQLVGADALVLLSDIEALYTRPPDEPGATPIDRVEPGDDLHGFQFGSVVVNSVGTGGAATKVSAARLAAGAGVGVLVTSADRVDEALRGENIGTWFAPNPHPVASALTGPIAVDR
;
A
#
# COMPACT_ATOMS: atom_id res chain seq x y z
N MET A 1 -9.90 11.86 11.15
CA MET A 1 -9.84 11.50 12.58
C MET A 1 -9.11 10.17 12.59
N THR A 2 -7.87 10.14 13.06
CA THR A 2 -7.07 8.92 13.03
C THR A 2 -7.79 7.77 13.75
N VAL A 3 -7.80 6.59 13.12
CA VAL A 3 -8.29 5.36 13.73
C VAL A 3 -7.26 4.84 14.73
N THR A 4 -7.62 4.74 16.01
CA THR A 4 -6.74 4.24 17.09
C THR A 4 -6.86 2.74 17.33
N GLU A 5 -7.99 2.16 16.94
CA GLU A 5 -8.39 0.76 17.15
C GLU A 5 -8.90 0.18 15.83
N ARG A 6 -8.60 -1.09 15.53
CA ARG A 6 -8.91 -1.70 14.22
C ARG A 6 -10.40 -1.68 13.88
N GLU A 7 -11.28 -1.73 14.86
CA GLU A 7 -12.74 -1.62 14.74
C GLU A 7 -13.17 -0.28 14.11
N GLY A 8 -12.36 0.77 14.30
CA GLY A 8 -12.60 2.08 13.70
C GLY A 8 -12.43 2.11 12.18
N LEU A 9 -11.87 1.06 11.56
CA LEU A 9 -11.78 0.94 10.08
C LEU A 9 -13.15 1.01 9.42
N PHE A 10 -14.20 0.47 10.05
CA PHE A 10 -15.56 0.44 9.46
C PHE A 10 -16.09 1.84 9.14
N GLY A 11 -15.81 2.81 10.02
CA GLY A 11 -16.31 4.17 9.98
C GLY A 11 -15.24 5.23 9.72
N CYS A 12 -14.04 4.83 9.29
CA CYS A 12 -12.98 5.77 8.95
C CYS A 12 -13.39 6.66 7.77
N ARG A 13 -12.89 7.90 7.73
CA ARG A 13 -13.16 8.79 6.59
C ARG A 13 -12.33 8.36 5.39
N ARG A 14 -11.04 8.08 5.62
CA ARG A 14 -10.09 7.79 4.56
C ARG A 14 -9.16 6.63 4.90
N VAL A 15 -9.05 5.67 3.99
CA VAL A 15 -8.19 4.49 4.13
C VAL A 15 -7.33 4.30 2.89
N VAL A 16 -6.05 3.97 3.12
CA VAL A 16 -5.17 3.45 2.08
C VAL A 16 -5.15 1.93 2.18
N VAL A 17 -5.37 1.24 1.07
CA VAL A 17 -5.24 -0.23 0.98
C VAL A 17 -4.05 -0.53 0.08
N LYS A 18 -3.09 -1.31 0.55
CA LYS A 18 -1.95 -1.76 -0.25
C LYS A 18 -2.09 -3.24 -0.58
N VAL A 19 -1.85 -3.59 -1.84
CA VAL A 19 -1.75 -4.99 -2.29
C VAL A 19 -0.44 -5.27 -3.01
N GLY A 20 0.23 -6.35 -2.62
CA GLY A 20 1.49 -6.81 -3.21
C GLY A 20 1.31 -7.59 -4.50
N SER A 21 2.36 -7.70 -5.31
CA SER A 21 2.31 -8.38 -6.62
C SER A 21 1.91 -9.85 -6.51
N SER A 22 2.42 -10.56 -5.50
CA SER A 22 2.09 -11.96 -5.24
C SER A 22 0.60 -12.18 -5.00
N SER A 23 -0.12 -11.19 -4.47
CA SER A 23 -1.55 -11.33 -4.17
C SER A 23 -2.45 -11.18 -5.41
N ILE A 24 -1.98 -10.59 -6.51
CA ILE A 24 -2.83 -10.19 -7.66
C ILE A 24 -2.25 -10.51 -9.04
N SER A 25 -1.18 -11.29 -9.11
CA SER A 25 -0.55 -11.71 -10.37
C SER A 25 -0.56 -13.23 -10.55
N GLY A 26 -0.28 -13.70 -11.76
CA GLY A 26 -0.31 -15.12 -12.10
C GLY A 26 -1.65 -15.78 -11.75
N GLU A 27 -1.59 -16.91 -11.05
CA GLU A 27 -2.76 -17.67 -10.58
C GLU A 27 -3.62 -16.91 -9.55
N HIS A 28 -3.13 -15.80 -9.00
CA HIS A 28 -3.83 -14.99 -8.01
C HIS A 28 -4.53 -13.77 -8.61
N ALA A 29 -4.49 -13.59 -9.93
CA ALA A 29 -5.14 -12.46 -10.61
C ALA A 29 -6.64 -12.35 -10.31
N TRP A 30 -7.31 -13.46 -9.99
CA TRP A 30 -8.73 -13.48 -9.60
C TRP A 30 -9.02 -12.69 -8.32
N ARG A 31 -8.04 -12.49 -7.42
CA ARG A 31 -8.23 -11.73 -6.17
C ARG A 31 -8.53 -10.26 -6.41
N ILE A 32 -8.22 -9.72 -7.59
CA ILE A 32 -8.60 -8.34 -7.96
C ILE A 32 -10.10 -8.13 -7.76
N ASP A 33 -10.94 -9.09 -8.14
CA ASP A 33 -12.39 -8.97 -8.01
C ASP A 33 -12.86 -8.94 -6.56
N ALA A 34 -12.25 -9.73 -5.69
CA ALA A 34 -12.56 -9.75 -4.26
C ALA A 34 -12.12 -8.45 -3.58
N ILE A 35 -10.92 -7.96 -3.89
CA ILE A 35 -10.42 -6.68 -3.37
C ILE A 35 -11.30 -5.53 -3.83
N VAL A 36 -11.68 -5.49 -5.12
CA VAL A 36 -12.57 -4.46 -5.66
C VAL A 36 -13.94 -4.51 -5.00
N ALA A 37 -14.51 -5.69 -4.75
CA ALA A 37 -15.79 -5.81 -4.06
C ALA A 37 -15.73 -5.23 -2.63
N ALA A 38 -14.67 -5.54 -1.87
CA ALA A 38 -14.48 -5.00 -0.53
C ALA A 38 -14.26 -3.47 -0.53
N ILE A 39 -13.46 -2.96 -1.47
CA ILE A 39 -13.26 -1.52 -1.68
C ILE A 39 -14.57 -0.83 -2.07
N ALA A 40 -15.36 -1.44 -2.96
CA ALA A 40 -16.64 -0.90 -3.38
C ALA A 40 -17.63 -0.82 -2.21
N ALA A 41 -17.67 -1.84 -1.35
CA ALA A 41 -18.49 -1.83 -0.14
C ALA A 41 -18.06 -0.71 0.83
N ALA A 42 -16.75 -0.45 1.00
CA ALA A 42 -16.26 0.69 1.80
C ALA A 42 -16.59 2.04 1.15
N HIS A 43 -16.45 2.13 -0.17
CA HIS A 43 -16.77 3.31 -0.98
C HIS A 43 -18.26 3.66 -0.88
N GLU A 44 -19.15 2.67 -0.96
CA GLU A 44 -20.61 2.84 -0.82
C GLU A 44 -20.99 3.41 0.55
N ARG A 45 -20.28 3.03 1.62
CA ARG A 45 -20.45 3.61 2.96
C ARG A 45 -19.98 5.06 3.09
N GLY A 46 -19.40 5.63 2.03
CA GLY A 46 -18.89 7.00 2.00
C GLY A 46 -17.38 7.12 2.26
N THR A 47 -16.70 6.02 2.57
CA THR A 47 -15.24 6.01 2.80
C THR A 47 -14.50 6.47 1.54
N GLU A 48 -13.50 7.33 1.73
CA GLU A 48 -12.51 7.68 0.72
C GLU A 48 -11.42 6.61 0.70
N VAL A 49 -11.40 5.78 -0.34
CA VAL A 49 -10.40 4.70 -0.48
C VAL A 49 -9.32 5.13 -1.46
N VAL A 50 -8.06 4.83 -1.14
CA VAL A 50 -6.92 4.88 -2.06
C VAL A 50 -6.33 3.49 -2.15
N LEU A 51 -6.16 2.98 -3.35
CA LEU A 51 -5.50 1.68 -3.58
C LEU A 51 -4.05 1.92 -3.98
N VAL A 52 -3.10 1.29 -3.30
CA VAL A 52 -1.69 1.24 -3.69
C VAL A 52 -1.41 -0.17 -4.19
N SER A 53 -1.20 -0.33 -5.49
CA SER A 53 -1.03 -1.65 -6.11
C SER A 53 0.41 -1.87 -6.53
N SER A 54 0.92 -3.10 -6.37
CA SER A 54 2.09 -3.59 -7.10
C SER A 54 1.66 -4.40 -8.34
N GLY A 55 2.58 -5.17 -8.94
CA GLY A 55 2.23 -6.22 -9.88
C GLY A 55 2.26 -5.82 -11.36
N ALA A 56 2.66 -4.60 -11.71
CA ALA A 56 2.83 -4.18 -13.11
C ALA A 56 3.78 -5.12 -13.86
N ILE A 57 5.05 -5.22 -13.43
CA ILE A 57 6.02 -6.13 -14.06
C ILE A 57 5.51 -7.58 -14.12
N ALA A 58 4.99 -8.09 -12.99
CA ALA A 58 4.48 -9.47 -12.90
C ALA A 58 3.32 -9.74 -13.88
N THR A 59 2.46 -8.74 -14.12
CA THR A 59 1.38 -8.81 -15.10
C THR A 59 1.89 -8.88 -16.53
N ALA A 60 3.03 -8.25 -16.82
CA ALA A 60 3.63 -8.24 -18.15
C ALA A 60 4.41 -9.50 -18.50
N LEU A 61 5.01 -10.20 -17.53
CA LEU A 61 5.88 -11.36 -17.78
C LEU A 61 5.28 -12.39 -18.76
N PRO A 62 4.06 -12.94 -18.54
CA PRO A 62 3.49 -13.90 -19.47
C PRO A 62 3.14 -13.28 -20.85
N LEU A 63 2.84 -11.98 -20.91
CA LEU A 63 2.50 -11.28 -22.15
C LEU A 63 3.73 -11.04 -23.03
N LEU A 64 4.87 -10.77 -22.39
CA LEU A 64 6.16 -10.55 -23.03
C LEU A 64 6.94 -11.85 -23.25
N LYS A 65 6.39 -13.01 -22.82
CA LYS A 65 7.03 -14.33 -22.89
C LYS A 65 8.40 -14.34 -22.20
N LEU A 66 8.46 -13.72 -21.02
CA LEU A 66 9.64 -13.69 -20.17
C LEU A 66 9.50 -14.77 -19.08
N ASP A 67 10.55 -15.56 -18.88
CA ASP A 67 10.56 -16.68 -17.92
C ASP A 67 10.61 -16.23 -16.45
N GLY A 68 10.87 -14.95 -16.21
CA GLY A 68 10.99 -14.38 -14.87
C GLY A 68 11.17 -12.87 -14.90
N ARG A 69 11.34 -12.27 -13.72
CA ARG A 69 11.65 -10.84 -13.62
C ARG A 69 13.02 -10.57 -14.30
N PRO A 70 13.09 -9.64 -15.26
CA PRO A 70 14.36 -9.29 -15.90
C PRO A 70 15.36 -8.70 -14.89
N ASP A 71 16.65 -8.95 -15.10
CA ASP A 71 17.71 -8.37 -14.25
C ASP A 71 18.08 -6.95 -14.66
N ASP A 72 17.95 -6.61 -15.95
CA ASP A 72 18.31 -5.30 -16.46
C ASP A 72 17.19 -4.27 -16.27
N LEU A 73 17.60 -3.04 -15.95
CA LEU A 73 16.70 -1.94 -15.67
C LEU A 73 15.75 -1.64 -16.84
N ALA A 74 16.26 -1.61 -18.07
CA ALA A 74 15.49 -1.21 -19.25
C ALA A 74 14.35 -2.19 -19.52
N THR A 75 14.59 -3.50 -19.45
CA THR A 75 13.56 -4.52 -19.64
C THR A 75 12.56 -4.52 -18.47
N GLN A 76 13.01 -4.25 -17.23
CA GLN A 76 12.08 -4.05 -16.11
C GLN A 76 11.14 -2.86 -16.35
N GLN A 77 11.67 -1.73 -16.82
CA GLN A 77 10.89 -0.51 -17.12
C GLN A 77 9.90 -0.74 -18.27
N ALA A 78 10.33 -1.41 -19.35
CA ALA A 78 9.46 -1.78 -20.45
C ALA A 78 8.34 -2.74 -19.99
N SER A 79 8.68 -3.72 -19.16
CA SER A 79 7.71 -4.66 -18.57
C SER A 79 6.70 -3.93 -17.68
N ALA A 80 7.17 -2.99 -16.85
CA ALA A 80 6.29 -2.20 -16.00
C ALA A 80 5.33 -1.34 -16.84
N ALA A 81 5.80 -0.69 -17.91
CA ALA A 81 4.95 0.11 -18.79
C ALA A 81 3.83 -0.72 -19.44
N VAL A 82 4.15 -1.91 -19.95
CA VAL A 82 3.15 -2.85 -20.53
C VAL A 82 2.17 -3.32 -19.45
N GLY A 83 2.69 -3.80 -18.33
CA GLY A 83 1.86 -4.42 -17.31
C GLY A 83 1.02 -3.43 -16.53
N GLN A 84 1.48 -2.18 -16.36
CA GLN A 84 0.72 -1.12 -15.71
C GLN A 84 -0.56 -0.77 -16.47
N ASN A 85 -0.51 -0.74 -17.81
CA ASN A 85 -1.71 -0.57 -18.63
C ASN A 85 -2.72 -1.71 -18.38
N VAL A 86 -2.26 -2.96 -18.47
CA VAL A 86 -3.11 -4.15 -18.29
C VAL A 86 -3.69 -4.21 -16.88
N LEU A 87 -2.90 -3.86 -15.87
CA LEU A 87 -3.33 -3.84 -14.48
C LEU A 87 -4.45 -2.81 -14.26
N MET A 88 -4.33 -1.60 -14.81
CA MET A 88 -5.41 -0.61 -14.77
C MET A 88 -6.66 -1.09 -15.48
N TRP A 89 -6.51 -1.74 -16.65
CA TRP A 89 -7.66 -2.30 -17.36
C TRP A 89 -8.39 -3.36 -16.53
N ARG A 90 -7.66 -4.26 -15.84
CA ARG A 90 -8.26 -5.26 -14.94
C ARG A 90 -9.02 -4.62 -13.78
N TYR A 91 -8.41 -3.63 -13.12
CA TYR A 91 -9.08 -2.91 -12.04
C TYR A 91 -10.33 -2.20 -12.54
N GLN A 92 -10.25 -1.41 -13.63
CA GLN A 92 -11.40 -0.69 -14.15
C GLN A 92 -12.53 -1.66 -14.56
N THR A 93 -12.21 -2.74 -15.26
CA THR A 93 -13.19 -3.78 -15.66
C THR A 93 -13.94 -4.34 -14.44
N SER A 94 -13.24 -4.57 -13.34
CA SER A 94 -13.86 -5.07 -12.11
C SER A 94 -14.71 -4.01 -11.41
N LEU A 95 -14.25 -2.75 -11.41
CA LEU A 95 -14.91 -1.59 -10.80
C LEU A 95 -16.18 -1.15 -11.55
N ASP A 96 -16.26 -1.42 -12.86
CA ASP A 96 -17.44 -1.10 -13.69
C ASP A 96 -18.73 -1.73 -13.14
N ARG A 97 -18.63 -2.92 -12.51
CA ARG A 97 -19.74 -3.61 -11.82
C ARG A 97 -20.37 -2.77 -10.70
N PHE A 98 -19.60 -1.84 -10.14
CA PHE A 98 -19.99 -0.98 -9.03
C PHE A 98 -20.15 0.49 -9.44
N GLY A 99 -19.98 0.81 -10.73
CA GLY A 99 -20.05 2.19 -11.24
C GLY A 99 -18.94 3.10 -10.69
N ILE A 100 -17.80 2.54 -10.28
CA ILE A 100 -16.66 3.29 -9.75
C ILE A 100 -15.62 3.51 -10.85
N LEU A 101 -15.13 4.74 -10.98
CA LEU A 101 -14.03 5.07 -11.88
C LEU A 101 -12.69 4.96 -11.14
N ALA A 102 -11.69 4.40 -11.81
CA ALA A 102 -10.31 4.41 -11.37
C ALA A 102 -9.56 5.65 -11.90
N GLY A 103 -8.77 6.29 -11.04
CA GLY A 103 -7.82 7.32 -11.42
C GLY A 103 -6.39 6.79 -11.26
N GLN A 104 -5.65 6.62 -12.35
CA GLN A 104 -4.25 6.19 -12.28
C GLN A 104 -3.38 7.31 -11.73
N VAL A 105 -2.52 6.97 -10.76
CA VAL A 105 -1.50 7.88 -10.22
C VAL A 105 -0.16 7.15 -10.16
N LEU A 106 0.87 7.72 -10.79
CA LEU A 106 2.21 7.16 -10.81
C LEU A 106 3.16 8.13 -10.09
N LEU A 107 3.91 7.64 -9.10
CA LEU A 107 4.80 8.44 -8.27
C LEU A 107 6.17 7.78 -8.13
N THR A 108 7.22 8.59 -7.98
CA THR A 108 8.56 8.14 -7.55
C THR A 108 8.86 8.59 -6.12
N ALA A 109 9.92 8.04 -5.50
CA ALA A 109 10.38 8.55 -4.20
C ALA A 109 10.77 10.02 -4.29
N GLY A 110 11.42 10.43 -5.39
CA GLY A 110 11.78 11.82 -5.67
C GLY A 110 10.59 12.76 -5.74
N ASP A 111 9.44 12.33 -6.27
CA ASP A 111 8.21 13.14 -6.30
C ASP A 111 7.68 13.41 -4.89
N LEU A 112 7.86 12.44 -3.98
CA LEU A 112 7.47 12.59 -2.58
C LEU A 112 8.53 13.30 -1.74
N GLU A 113 9.76 13.46 -2.20
CA GLU A 113 10.81 14.24 -1.54
C GLU A 113 10.85 15.70 -2.03
N ASN A 114 10.37 15.98 -3.23
CA ASN A 114 10.23 17.33 -3.76
C ASN A 114 8.93 18.00 -3.27
N ALA A 115 9.05 19.17 -2.62
CA ALA A 115 7.91 19.90 -2.04
C ALA A 115 6.84 20.30 -3.06
N THR A 116 7.25 20.70 -4.25
CA THR A 116 6.34 21.11 -5.33
C THR A 116 5.58 19.90 -5.88
N HIS A 117 6.30 18.81 -6.18
CA HIS A 117 5.69 17.59 -6.70
C HIS A 117 4.73 16.98 -5.68
N ARG A 118 5.14 16.89 -4.40
CA ARG A 118 4.25 16.51 -3.29
C ARG A 118 2.97 17.32 -3.25
N SER A 119 3.08 18.65 -3.30
CA SER A 119 1.92 19.55 -3.23
C SER A 119 0.96 19.30 -4.38
N ASN A 120 1.49 19.10 -5.60
CA ASN A 120 0.70 18.79 -6.79
C ASN A 120 0.04 17.41 -6.69
N ALA A 121 0.79 16.38 -6.29
CA ALA A 121 0.27 15.03 -6.08
C ALA A 121 -0.86 15.04 -5.05
N ARG A 122 -0.68 15.71 -3.90
CA ARG A 122 -1.73 15.87 -2.90
C ARG A 122 -2.99 16.52 -3.48
N ARG A 123 -2.85 17.65 -4.18
CA ARG A 123 -4.00 18.36 -4.78
C ARG A 123 -4.76 17.48 -5.79
N ALA A 124 -4.04 16.73 -6.61
CA ALA A 124 -4.64 15.80 -7.55
C ALA A 124 -5.40 14.67 -6.84
N MET A 125 -4.77 14.04 -5.83
CA MET A 125 -5.38 12.99 -5.02
C MET A 125 -6.64 13.48 -4.30
N GLU A 126 -6.60 14.65 -3.66
CA GLU A 126 -7.77 15.27 -3.03
C GLU A 126 -8.90 15.53 -4.03
N ARG A 127 -8.56 15.95 -5.26
CA ARG A 127 -9.57 16.18 -6.29
C ARG A 127 -10.20 14.89 -6.78
N LEU A 128 -9.42 13.81 -6.97
CA LEU A 128 -9.94 12.49 -7.33
C LEU A 128 -10.91 11.98 -6.26
N LEU A 129 -10.51 12.02 -4.99
CA LEU A 129 -11.34 11.60 -3.87
C LEU A 129 -12.61 12.43 -3.73
N GLY A 130 -12.52 13.76 -3.86
CA GLY A 130 -13.69 14.65 -3.85
C GLY A 130 -14.65 14.46 -5.03
N LEU A 131 -14.20 13.86 -6.13
CA LEU A 131 -15.02 13.44 -7.27
C LEU A 131 -15.52 11.99 -7.12
N ARG A 132 -15.25 11.33 -5.99
CA ARG A 132 -15.55 9.92 -5.72
C ARG A 132 -14.89 8.92 -6.69
N ILE A 133 -13.79 9.33 -7.31
CA ILE A 133 -12.93 8.46 -8.13
C ILE A 133 -11.98 7.70 -7.18
N LEU A 134 -11.79 6.40 -7.42
CA LEU A 134 -10.82 5.57 -6.69
C LEU A 134 -9.41 5.82 -7.23
N PRO A 135 -8.50 6.48 -6.49
CA PRO A 135 -7.11 6.61 -6.92
C PRO A 135 -6.42 5.26 -6.80
N ILE A 136 -5.80 4.81 -7.89
CA ILE A 136 -4.94 3.62 -7.91
C ILE A 136 -3.51 4.10 -8.13
N VAL A 137 -2.73 4.05 -7.06
CA VAL A 137 -1.34 4.51 -6.99
C VAL A 137 -0.38 3.35 -7.24
N ASN A 138 0.64 3.59 -8.05
CA ASN A 138 1.78 2.68 -8.19
C ASN A 138 3.07 3.50 -8.37
N GLU A 139 4.22 2.84 -8.22
CA GLU A 139 5.51 3.41 -8.56
C GLU A 139 5.60 3.73 -10.06
N ASN A 140 6.17 4.87 -10.42
CA ASN A 140 6.45 5.21 -11.81
C ASN A 140 7.74 4.53 -12.28
N ASP A 141 7.68 3.22 -12.45
CA ASP A 141 8.83 2.37 -12.79
C ASP A 141 9.62 2.89 -14.01
N THR A 142 8.94 3.43 -15.03
CA THR A 142 9.53 3.93 -16.29
C THR A 142 10.59 5.01 -16.07
N VAL A 143 10.47 5.80 -15.00
CA VAL A 143 11.43 6.87 -14.67
C VAL A 143 12.18 6.60 -13.36
N ALA A 144 11.79 5.57 -12.60
CA ALA A 144 12.44 5.19 -11.35
C ALA A 144 13.74 4.42 -11.61
N THR A 145 14.88 4.99 -11.22
CA THR A 145 16.21 4.35 -11.27
C THR A 145 16.49 3.56 -10.00
N HIS A 146 17.51 2.70 -10.00
CA HIS A 146 17.87 1.89 -8.82
C HIS A 146 18.11 2.73 -7.54
N GLU A 147 18.58 3.97 -7.70
CA GLU A 147 18.88 4.90 -6.61
C GLU A 147 17.65 5.63 -6.05
N ILE A 148 16.56 5.72 -6.83
CA ILE A 148 15.38 6.55 -6.52
C ILE A 148 14.10 5.70 -6.47
N ARG A 149 14.24 4.37 -6.46
CA ARG A 149 13.12 3.43 -6.29
C ARG A 149 12.66 3.35 -4.85
N PHE A 150 11.37 3.15 -4.65
CA PHE A 150 10.86 2.73 -3.33
C PHE A 150 11.38 1.34 -2.97
N GLY A 151 11.59 0.48 -3.97
CA GLY A 151 12.03 -0.91 -3.79
C GLY A 151 10.94 -1.84 -3.24
N ASP A 152 9.88 -1.27 -2.67
CA ASP A 152 8.66 -1.91 -2.22
C ASP A 152 7.52 -0.88 -2.09
N ASN A 153 6.34 -1.20 -2.65
CA ASN A 153 5.15 -0.37 -2.53
C ASN A 153 4.59 -0.31 -1.10
N ASP A 154 5.08 -1.13 -0.15
CA ASP A 154 4.77 -0.95 1.27
C ASP A 154 5.19 0.45 1.76
N ARG A 155 6.41 0.89 1.42
CA ARG A 155 6.89 2.23 1.77
C ARG A 155 6.11 3.32 1.03
N LEU A 156 5.83 3.12 -0.26
CA LEU A 156 4.99 4.04 -1.04
C LEU A 156 3.61 4.19 -0.38
N ALA A 157 3.00 3.10 0.08
CA ALA A 157 1.69 3.15 0.72
C ALA A 157 1.69 3.94 2.04
N ALA A 158 2.73 3.78 2.86
CA ALA A 158 2.92 4.58 4.07
C ALA A 158 3.05 6.08 3.76
N LEU A 159 3.81 6.44 2.73
CA LEU A 159 3.98 7.83 2.32
C LEU A 159 2.70 8.42 1.68
N VAL A 160 1.98 7.62 0.91
CA VAL A 160 0.66 8.01 0.35
C VAL A 160 -0.34 8.23 1.48
N ALA A 161 -0.38 7.37 2.48
CA ALA A 161 -1.23 7.53 3.66
C ALA A 161 -0.95 8.85 4.38
N GLN A 162 0.31 9.22 4.55
CA GLN A 162 0.70 10.54 5.08
C GLN A 162 0.28 11.69 4.14
N LEU A 163 0.54 11.56 2.84
CA LEU A 163 0.27 12.59 1.83
C LEU A 163 -1.21 12.98 1.79
N VAL A 164 -2.10 11.99 1.89
CA VAL A 164 -3.56 12.19 1.85
C VAL A 164 -4.15 12.31 3.25
N GLY A 165 -3.37 12.31 4.33
CA GLY A 165 -3.89 12.36 5.70
C GLY A 165 -4.93 11.25 5.97
N ALA A 166 -4.59 10.01 5.60
CA ALA A 166 -5.44 8.86 5.81
C ALA A 166 -5.61 8.58 7.31
N ASP A 167 -6.80 8.10 7.70
CA ASP A 167 -7.05 7.70 9.08
C ASP A 167 -6.45 6.32 9.38
N ALA A 168 -6.34 5.48 8.34
CA ALA A 168 -5.74 4.15 8.42
C ALA A 168 -5.05 3.70 7.12
N LEU A 169 -4.15 2.72 7.28
CA LEU A 169 -3.46 1.98 6.22
C LEU A 169 -3.70 0.47 6.42
N VAL A 170 -4.16 -0.23 5.39
CA VAL A 170 -4.29 -1.69 5.38
C VAL A 170 -3.23 -2.26 4.44
N LEU A 171 -2.27 -3.01 4.99
CA LEU A 171 -1.25 -3.72 4.24
C LEU A 171 -1.68 -5.18 4.02
N LEU A 172 -2.16 -5.50 2.83
CA LEU A 172 -2.54 -6.85 2.46
C LEU A 172 -1.30 -7.69 2.10
N SER A 173 -1.20 -8.86 2.71
CA SER A 173 -0.10 -9.83 2.56
C SER A 173 -0.63 -11.21 2.16
N ASP A 174 0.30 -12.14 2.03
CA ASP A 174 0.15 -13.60 2.02
C ASP A 174 0.06 -14.23 3.43
N ILE A 175 0.35 -13.48 4.49
CA ILE A 175 0.26 -13.93 5.89
C ILE A 175 -0.96 -13.33 6.58
N GLU A 176 -1.59 -14.08 7.48
CA GLU A 176 -2.77 -13.64 8.23
C GLU A 176 -2.48 -12.54 9.25
N ALA A 177 -1.29 -12.55 9.83
CA ALA A 177 -0.78 -11.59 10.82
C ALA A 177 0.76 -11.61 10.77
N LEU A 178 1.40 -10.64 11.41
CA LEU A 178 2.82 -10.72 11.73
C LEU A 178 3.05 -11.71 12.87
N TYR A 179 4.20 -12.36 12.85
CA TYR A 179 4.61 -13.33 13.87
C TYR A 179 5.94 -12.89 14.49
N THR A 180 6.18 -13.33 15.73
CA THR A 180 7.44 -13.06 16.45
C THR A 180 8.67 -13.71 15.80
N ARG A 181 8.46 -14.72 14.95
CA ARG A 181 9.44 -15.40 14.08
C ARG A 181 8.68 -16.06 12.90
N PRO A 182 9.34 -16.66 11.89
CA PRO A 182 8.64 -17.32 10.79
C PRO A 182 7.58 -18.32 11.29
N PRO A 183 6.36 -18.30 10.73
CA PRO A 183 5.22 -19.06 11.28
C PRO A 183 5.38 -20.58 11.20
N ASP A 184 6.29 -21.07 10.36
CA ASP A 184 6.68 -22.48 10.23
C ASP A 184 7.69 -22.92 11.31
N GLU A 185 8.28 -21.99 12.07
CA GLU A 185 9.23 -22.30 13.14
C GLU A 185 8.56 -22.56 14.50
N PRO A 186 9.06 -23.51 15.30
CA PRO A 186 8.59 -23.73 16.66
C PRO A 186 8.66 -22.46 17.53
N GLY A 187 7.55 -22.17 18.20
CA GLY A 187 7.42 -21.02 19.10
C GLY A 187 7.09 -19.70 18.38
N ALA A 188 6.72 -19.73 17.11
CA ALA A 188 6.10 -18.60 16.44
C ALA A 188 4.73 -18.27 17.06
N THR A 189 4.55 -17.02 17.47
CA THR A 189 3.29 -16.52 18.03
C THR A 189 2.82 -15.33 17.19
N PRO A 190 1.52 -15.26 16.84
CA PRO A 190 0.98 -14.11 16.14
C PRO A 190 1.07 -12.87 17.04
N ILE A 191 1.41 -11.73 16.43
CA ILE A 191 1.43 -10.43 17.07
C ILE A 191 0.06 -9.80 16.80
N ASP A 192 -0.75 -9.64 17.84
CA ASP A 192 -2.07 -9.02 17.69
C ASP A 192 -1.96 -7.50 17.55
N ARG A 193 -1.10 -6.87 18.37
CA ARG A 193 -0.97 -5.42 18.45
C ARG A 193 0.47 -5.00 18.67
N VAL A 194 0.82 -3.84 18.11
CA VAL A 194 2.07 -3.12 18.34
C VAL A 194 1.74 -1.69 18.76
N GLU A 195 2.17 -1.30 19.95
CA GLU A 195 1.99 0.05 20.49
C GLU A 195 3.12 1.00 20.05
N PRO A 196 2.89 2.33 20.07
CA PRO A 196 3.94 3.31 19.85
C PRO A 196 5.10 3.11 20.83
N GLY A 197 6.30 2.84 20.30
CA GLY A 197 7.52 2.65 21.08
C GLY A 197 7.86 1.19 21.40
N ASP A 198 7.00 0.22 21.03
CA ASP A 198 7.32 -1.19 21.22
C ASP A 198 8.60 -1.60 20.50
N ASP A 199 9.46 -2.31 21.23
CA ASP A 199 10.68 -2.88 20.70
C ASP A 199 10.41 -4.19 19.96
N LEU A 200 10.58 -4.15 18.64
CA LEU A 200 10.45 -5.31 17.76
C LEU A 200 11.82 -5.90 17.36
N HIS A 201 12.95 -5.42 17.90
CA HIS A 201 14.29 -5.89 17.55
C HIS A 201 14.52 -7.37 17.90
N GLY A 202 13.79 -7.90 18.89
CA GLY A 202 13.83 -9.32 19.24
C GLY A 202 13.05 -10.24 18.30
N PHE A 203 12.30 -9.71 17.34
CA PHE A 203 11.49 -10.50 16.42
C PHE A 203 12.20 -10.79 15.10
N GLN A 204 11.91 -11.97 14.53
CA GLN A 204 12.54 -12.44 13.30
C GLN A 204 11.54 -12.37 12.14
N PHE A 205 11.48 -11.22 11.47
CA PHE A 205 10.55 -11.00 10.36
C PHE A 205 11.01 -11.58 9.01
N GLY A 206 11.79 -12.67 9.04
CA GLY A 206 12.40 -13.29 7.86
C GLY A 206 13.46 -12.40 7.18
N SER A 207 14.32 -13.00 6.36
CA SER A 207 15.27 -12.24 5.54
C SER A 207 14.56 -11.57 4.37
N VAL A 208 15.04 -10.39 3.99
CA VAL A 208 14.66 -9.73 2.72
C VAL A 208 15.26 -10.56 1.59
N VAL A 209 14.54 -11.57 1.09
CA VAL A 209 14.98 -12.31 -0.10
C VAL A 209 14.67 -11.45 -1.32
N VAL A 210 15.71 -10.85 -1.89
CA VAL A 210 15.65 -9.83 -2.96
C VAL A 210 15.28 -10.42 -4.34
N ASN A 211 15.23 -11.75 -4.52
CA ASN A 211 15.34 -12.37 -5.86
C ASN A 211 14.15 -13.18 -6.37
N SER A 212 12.96 -13.07 -5.78
CA SER A 212 11.74 -13.69 -6.34
C SER A 212 10.60 -12.69 -6.37
N VAL A 213 10.02 -12.50 -7.57
CA VAL A 213 8.83 -11.69 -7.92
C VAL A 213 7.96 -11.24 -6.71
N GLY A 214 8.39 -10.18 -6.03
CA GLY A 214 7.78 -9.65 -4.81
C GLY A 214 8.82 -9.37 -3.73
N THR A 215 9.44 -8.19 -3.76
CA THR A 215 10.52 -7.77 -2.85
C THR A 215 10.05 -7.46 -1.41
N GLY A 216 8.74 -7.54 -1.14
CA GLY A 216 8.12 -7.09 0.11
C GLY A 216 7.84 -8.22 1.11
N GLY A 217 8.83 -8.53 1.95
CA GLY A 217 8.72 -9.51 3.04
C GLY A 217 7.96 -8.97 4.27
N ALA A 218 8.00 -9.70 5.39
CA ALA A 218 7.42 -9.19 6.64
C ALA A 218 8.20 -7.99 7.19
N ALA A 219 9.53 -7.95 7.00
CA ALA A 219 10.37 -6.82 7.42
C ALA A 219 9.99 -5.47 6.77
N THR A 220 9.66 -5.47 5.47
CA THR A 220 9.27 -4.23 4.78
C THR A 220 7.89 -3.76 5.21
N LYS A 221 6.95 -4.68 5.46
CA LYS A 221 5.63 -4.37 6.05
C LYS A 221 5.75 -3.78 7.44
N VAL A 222 6.60 -4.33 8.30
CA VAL A 222 6.88 -3.77 9.63
C VAL A 222 7.46 -2.36 9.52
N SER A 223 8.41 -2.15 8.59
CA SER A 223 9.00 -0.83 8.36
C SER A 223 7.96 0.20 7.89
N ALA A 224 7.11 -0.17 6.91
CA ALA A 224 6.04 0.69 6.42
C ALA A 224 4.97 0.97 7.48
N ALA A 225 4.59 -0.06 8.26
CA ALA A 225 3.64 0.08 9.35
C ALA A 225 4.15 1.03 10.42
N ARG A 226 5.42 0.88 10.85
CA ARG A 226 6.08 1.82 11.78
C ARG A 226 6.16 3.24 11.20
N LEU A 227 6.46 3.39 9.91
CA LEU A 227 6.53 4.69 9.25
C LEU A 227 5.17 5.41 9.25
N ALA A 228 4.07 4.72 8.93
CA ALA A 228 2.74 5.30 8.92
C ALA A 228 2.20 5.51 10.35
N ALA A 229 2.35 4.54 11.24
CA ALA A 229 1.97 4.64 12.65
C ALA A 229 2.69 5.78 13.37
N GLY A 230 3.99 5.95 13.14
CA GLY A 230 4.78 7.07 13.66
C GLY A 230 4.27 8.44 13.22
N ALA A 231 3.65 8.52 12.04
CA ALA A 231 3.00 9.72 11.51
C ALA A 231 1.52 9.87 11.94
N GLY A 232 1.04 9.02 12.84
CA GLY A 232 -0.33 9.09 13.37
C GLY A 232 -1.37 8.47 12.45
N VAL A 233 -1.04 7.42 11.69
CA VAL A 233 -1.98 6.62 10.89
C VAL A 233 -2.08 5.21 11.47
N GLY A 234 -3.28 4.73 11.80
CA GLY A 234 -3.44 3.34 12.28
C GLY A 234 -3.14 2.34 11.17
N VAL A 235 -2.43 1.25 11.45
CA VAL A 235 -2.04 0.28 10.40
C VAL A 235 -2.50 -1.13 10.73
N LEU A 236 -3.18 -1.78 9.79
CA LEU A 236 -3.51 -3.19 9.86
C LEU A 236 -2.67 -3.97 8.86
N VAL A 237 -1.99 -5.03 9.32
CA VAL A 237 -1.33 -6.03 8.47
C VAL A 237 -2.15 -7.31 8.53
N THR A 238 -2.62 -7.80 7.38
CA THR A 238 -3.42 -9.04 7.30
C THR A 238 -3.35 -9.67 5.90
N SER A 239 -3.94 -10.85 5.73
CA SER A 239 -4.02 -11.54 4.45
C SER A 239 -4.92 -10.80 3.46
N ALA A 240 -4.56 -10.81 2.18
CA ALA A 240 -5.39 -10.32 1.07
C ALA A 240 -6.75 -11.04 1.00
N ASP A 241 -6.83 -12.29 1.45
CA ASP A 241 -8.08 -13.05 1.49
C ASP A 241 -9.08 -12.49 2.52
N ARG A 242 -8.60 -11.68 3.48
CA ARG A 242 -9.38 -11.07 4.56
C ARG A 242 -9.67 -9.59 4.34
N VAL A 243 -9.58 -9.10 3.10
CA VAL A 243 -9.78 -7.68 2.78
C VAL A 243 -11.17 -7.14 3.16
N ASP A 244 -12.23 -7.94 3.04
CA ASP A 244 -13.57 -7.53 3.48
C ASP A 244 -13.63 -7.40 5.01
N GLU A 245 -13.18 -8.41 5.74
CA GLU A 245 -13.09 -8.41 7.21
C GLU A 245 -12.25 -7.21 7.72
N ALA A 246 -11.12 -6.94 7.06
CA ALA A 246 -10.25 -5.80 7.37
C ALA A 246 -10.99 -4.47 7.23
N LEU A 247 -11.65 -4.24 6.09
CA LEU A 247 -12.39 -2.99 5.84
C LEU A 247 -13.70 -2.90 6.65
N ARG A 248 -14.12 -3.99 7.29
CA ARG A 248 -15.21 -4.01 8.26
C ARG A 248 -14.75 -3.76 9.70
N GLY A 249 -13.45 -3.70 9.95
CA GLY A 249 -12.90 -3.52 11.29
C GLY A 249 -13.03 -4.78 12.17
N GLU A 250 -13.06 -5.97 11.57
CA GLU A 250 -13.06 -7.23 12.32
C GLU A 250 -11.75 -7.43 13.08
N ASN A 251 -11.80 -8.21 14.16
CA ASN A 251 -10.64 -8.47 15.01
C ASN A 251 -9.68 -9.50 14.39
N ILE A 252 -8.90 -9.04 13.41
CA ILE A 252 -7.96 -9.86 12.64
C ILE A 252 -6.59 -9.20 12.53
N GLY A 253 -5.59 -9.97 12.08
CA GLY A 253 -4.28 -9.46 11.72
C GLY A 253 -3.49 -8.84 12.86
N THR A 254 -2.50 -8.02 12.49
CA THR A 254 -1.69 -7.25 13.43
C THR A 254 -2.02 -5.77 13.30
N TRP A 255 -2.41 -5.15 14.41
CA TRP A 255 -2.69 -3.71 14.49
C TRP A 255 -1.50 -2.93 15.02
N PHE A 256 -1.00 -1.95 14.28
CA PHE A 256 -0.08 -0.93 14.78
C PHE A 256 -0.88 0.30 15.19
N ALA A 257 -0.87 0.58 16.48
CA ALA A 257 -1.55 1.75 17.01
C ALA A 257 -0.83 3.04 16.55
N PRO A 258 -1.59 4.06 16.13
CA PRO A 258 -1.01 5.32 15.69
C PRO A 258 -0.33 6.04 16.87
N ASN A 259 0.76 6.74 16.57
CA ASN A 259 1.38 7.64 17.54
C ASN A 259 0.39 8.76 17.91
N PRO A 260 0.02 8.93 19.20
CA PRO A 260 -0.92 9.96 19.64
C PRO A 260 -0.34 11.38 19.55
N HIS A 261 0.99 11.49 19.46
CA HIS A 261 1.73 12.74 19.33
C HIS A 261 2.65 12.66 18.11
N PRO A 262 2.09 12.61 16.90
CA PRO A 262 2.91 12.58 15.70
C PRO A 262 3.64 13.91 15.60
N VAL A 263 4.96 13.86 15.47
CA VAL A 263 5.72 15.07 15.12
C VAL A 263 5.25 15.49 13.74
N ALA A 264 4.78 16.73 13.60
CA ALA A 264 4.38 17.26 12.32
C ALA A 264 5.54 17.02 11.33
N SER A 265 5.30 16.15 10.36
CA SER A 265 6.30 15.87 9.34
C SER A 265 6.64 17.20 8.67
N ALA A 266 7.93 17.51 8.50
CA ALA A 266 8.42 18.74 7.85
C ALA A 266 7.99 18.87 6.36
N LEU A 267 7.04 18.04 5.91
CA LEU A 267 6.53 17.93 4.56
C LEU A 267 5.54 19.04 4.18
N THR A 268 5.07 19.88 5.12
CA THR A 268 4.00 20.87 4.87
C THR A 268 4.21 22.25 5.51
N GLY A 269 5.44 22.78 5.56
CA GLY A 269 5.67 24.18 5.94
C GLY A 269 5.93 25.09 4.74
N PRO A 270 5.20 26.20 4.53
CA PRO A 270 5.70 27.27 3.67
C PRO A 270 6.98 27.85 4.30
N ILE A 271 8.04 28.01 3.51
CA ILE A 271 9.21 28.80 3.90
C ILE A 271 8.75 30.26 3.91
N ALA A 272 8.73 30.90 5.08
CA ALA A 272 8.53 32.33 5.16
C ALA A 272 9.64 33.02 4.36
N VAL A 273 9.26 33.76 3.33
CA VAL A 273 10.19 34.64 2.62
C VAL A 273 10.14 35.97 3.36
N ASP A 274 11.23 36.30 4.07
CA ASP A 274 11.38 37.64 4.64
C ASP A 274 11.25 38.68 3.53
N ARG A 275 10.41 39.69 3.79
CA ARG A 275 10.19 40.84 2.90
C ARG A 275 11.36 41.81 2.97
#